data_AF-A0A4Y7U452-F1
#
_entry.id   AF-A0A4Y7U452-F1
#
_cell.length_a   1.000
_cell.length_b   1.000
_cell.length_c   1.000
_cell.angle_alpha   90.00
_cell.angle_beta   90.00
_cell.angle_gamma   90.00
#
_symmetry.space_group_name_H-M   'P 1'
#
loop_
_entity.id
_entity.type
_entity.pdbx_description
1 polymer ?
#
loop_
_entity_poly.entity_id
_entity_poly.type
_entity_poly.pdbx_seq_one_letter_code
_entity_poly.pdbx_strand_id
1 'polypeptide(L)' 'SDFKKNKGYERSIKMCNEYEIFRQCYCGCVFAAMKQGIDFKEVNKQAKAYLESCNKSCM' A
#
# COMPACT_ATOMS: atom_id res chain seq x y z
N SER A 1 5.96 -13.40 22.87
CA SER A 1 6.40 -12.08 22.39
C SER A 1 6.06 -10.99 23.39
N ASP A 2 7.06 -10.50 24.12
CA ASP A 2 6.97 -9.44 25.14
C ASP A 2 6.63 -8.04 24.60
N PHE A 3 6.15 -7.98 23.35
CA PHE A 3 5.73 -6.75 22.67
C PHE A 3 4.64 -5.99 23.44
N LYS A 4 3.72 -6.70 24.10
CA LYS A 4 2.65 -6.08 24.91
C LYS A 4 3.06 -5.77 26.35
N LYS A 5 4.07 -6.47 26.91
CA LYS A 5 4.43 -6.38 28.33
C LYS A 5 5.30 -5.15 28.66
N ASN A 6 6.06 -4.65 27.69
CA ASN A 6 6.98 -3.51 27.87
C ASN A 6 6.57 -2.26 27.08
N LYS A 7 5.27 -2.00 26.93
CA LYS A 7 4.74 -0.87 26.14
C LYS A 7 5.24 -0.82 24.69
N GLY A 8 5.69 -1.95 24.14
CA GLY A 8 6.18 -2.03 22.75
C GLY A 8 5.10 -1.65 21.73
N TYR A 9 3.85 -2.03 22.00
CA TYR A 9 2.70 -1.60 21.20
C TYR A 9 2.50 -0.07 21.23
N GLU A 10 2.52 0.56 22.40
CA GLU A 10 2.36 2.01 22.53
C GLU A 10 3.50 2.76 21.80
N ARG A 11 4.74 2.28 21.93
CA ARG A 11 5.89 2.81 21.20
C ARG A 11 5.71 2.68 19.69
N SER A 12 5.20 1.55 19.21
CA SER A 12 4.92 1.38 17.77
C SER A 12 3.88 2.37 17.26
N ILE A 13 2.81 2.65 18.02
CA ILE A 13 1.80 3.64 17.64
C ILE A 13 2.40 5.06 17.59
N LYS A 14 3.21 5.44 18.59
CA LYS A 14 3.90 6.75 18.57
C LYS A 14 4.79 6.91 17.35
N MET A 15 5.63 5.92 17.05
CA MET A 15 6.50 5.95 15.87
C MET A 15 5.66 6.03 14.59
N CYS A 16 4.56 5.27 14.48
CA CYS A 16 3.73 5.32 13.29
C CYS A 16 3.03 6.67 13.09
N ASN A 17 2.72 7.39 14.17
CA ASN A 17 2.18 8.75 14.09
C ASN A 17 3.28 9.77 13.76
N GLU A 18 4.46 9.68 14.38
CA GLU A 18 5.59 10.60 14.17
C GLU A 18 6.13 10.55 12.74
N TYR A 19 6.29 9.35 12.18
CA TYR A 19 6.84 9.15 10.83
C TYR A 19 5.76 9.02 9.75
N GLU A 20 4.50 9.35 10.08
CA GLU A 20 3.34 9.23 9.18
C GLU A 20 3.24 7.88 8.45
N ILE A 21 3.66 6.80 9.12
CA ILE A 21 3.80 5.44 8.55
C ILE A 21 2.47 4.97 7.96
N PHE A 22 1.34 5.33 8.57
CA PHE A 22 -0.01 4.96 8.10
C PHE A 22 -0.43 5.61 6.77
N ARG A 23 0.29 6.63 6.29
CA ARG A 23 -0.06 7.38 5.07
C ARG A 23 0.82 7.05 3.88
N GLN A 24 1.76 6.14 4.03
CA GLN A 24 2.67 5.77 2.96
C GLN A 24 1.99 4.82 1.96
N CYS A 25 2.31 4.96 0.67
CA CYS A 25 1.67 4.19 -0.41
C CYS A 25 2.05 2.70 -0.45
N TYR A 26 3.01 2.25 0.36
CA TYR A 26 3.43 0.86 0.39
C TYR A 26 2.32 -0.09 0.90
N CYS A 27 1.33 0.43 1.64
CA CYS A 27 0.26 -0.39 2.21
C CYS A 27 -0.96 -0.56 1.27
N GLY A 28 -0.95 0.04 0.08
CA GLY A 28 -2.09 -0.03 -0.85
C GLY A 28 -3.31 0.77 -0.37
N CYS A 29 -3.12 1.73 0.56
CA CYS A 29 -4.20 2.53 1.10
C CYS A 29 -4.86 3.41 0.02
N VAL A 30 -6.18 3.24 -0.16
CA VAL A 30 -6.98 4.00 -1.13
C VAL A 30 -6.87 5.51 -0.90
N PHE A 31 -6.78 5.93 0.38
CA PHE A 31 -6.67 7.33 0.74
C PHE A 31 -5.31 7.94 0.37
N ALA A 32 -4.24 7.16 0.44
CA ALA A 32 -2.91 7.62 0.03
C ALA A 32 -2.85 7.81 -1.51
N ALA A 33 -3.43 6.86 -2.25
CA ALA A 33 -3.54 6.96 -3.69
C ALA A 33 -4.45 8.10 -4.17
N MET A 34 -5.59 8.34 -3.48
CA MET A 34 -6.45 9.49 -3.74
C MET A 34 -5.73 10.82 -3.47
N LYS A 35 -4.94 10.91 -2.40
CA LYS A 35 -4.10 12.10 -2.13
C LYS A 35 -3.04 12.35 -3.20
N GLN A 36 -2.53 11.29 -3.82
CA GLN A 36 -1.56 11.37 -4.91
C GLN A 36 -2.21 11.56 -6.29
N GLY A 37 -3.54 11.57 -6.37
CA GLY A 37 -4.27 11.72 -7.64
C GLY A 37 -4.17 10.49 -8.54
N ILE A 38 -3.91 9.30 -7.98
CA ILE A 38 -3.80 8.06 -8.74
C ILE A 38 -5.22 7.57 -9.10
N ASP A 39 -5.51 7.44 -10.39
CA ASP A 39 -6.75 6.83 -10.87
C ASP A 39 -6.61 5.30 -10.98
N PHE A 40 -7.16 4.60 -9.98
CA PHE A 40 -7.17 3.15 -9.94
C PHE A 40 -7.88 2.49 -11.13
N LYS A 41 -8.85 3.15 -11.76
CA LYS A 41 -9.56 2.55 -12.91
C LYS A 41 -8.61 2.38 -14.09
N GLU A 42 -7.83 3.42 -14.36
CA GLU A 42 -6.86 3.41 -15.44
C GLU A 42 -5.70 2.45 -15.14
N VAL A 43 -5.14 2.49 -13.92
CA VAL A 43 -4.08 1.56 -13.49
C VAL A 43 -4.54 0.10 -13.62
N ASN A 44 -5.78 -0.22 -13.19
CA ASN A 44 -6.32 -1.57 -13.31
C ASN A 44 -6.56 -1.99 -14.76
N LYS A 45 -6.99 -1.06 -15.62
CA LYS A 45 -7.19 -1.32 -17.05
C LYS A 45 -5.86 -1.63 -17.73
N GLN A 46 -4.82 -0.85 -17.45
CA GLN A 46 -3.47 -1.07 -17.95
C GLN A 46 -2.88 -2.40 -17.46
N ALA A 47 -3.05 -2.72 -16.17
CA ALA A 47 -2.59 -3.98 -15.61
C ALA A 47 -3.26 -5.19 -16.29
N LYS A 48 -4.58 -5.13 -16.53
CA LYS A 48 -5.31 -6.18 -17.26
C LYS A 48 -4.82 -6.33 -18.69
N ALA A 49 -4.68 -5.22 -19.42
CA ALA A 49 -4.18 -5.22 -20.80
C ALA A 49 -2.76 -5.80 -20.89
N TYR A 50 -1.90 -5.48 -19.92
CA TYR A 50 -0.56 -6.04 -19.83
C TYR A 50 -0.59 -7.56 -19.59
N LEU A 51 -1.39 -8.04 -18.63
CA LEU A 51 -1.53 -9.47 -18.36
C LEU A 51 -2.08 -10.24 -19.57
N GLU A 52 -3.05 -9.68 -20.28
CA GLU A 52 -3.58 -10.23 -21.53
C GLU A 52 -2.51 -10.30 -22.63
N SER A 53 -1.67 -9.26 -22.75
CA SER A 53 -0.54 -9.25 -23.69
C SER A 53 0.55 -10.26 -23.34
N CYS A 54 0.83 -10.41 -22.04
CA CYS A 54 1.87 -11.32 -21.54
C CYS A 54 1.43 -12.79 -21.70
N ASN A 55 0.15 -13.08 -21.50
CA ASN A 55 -0.42 -14.39 -21.78
C ASN A 55 -0.39 -14.75 -23.28
N LYS A 56 -0.51 -13.76 -24.18
CA LYS A 56 -0.32 -13.98 -25.62
C LYS A 56 1.15 -14.14 -26.03
N SER A 57 2.08 -13.54 -25.29
CA SER A 57 3.52 -13.63 -25.57
C SER A 57 4.15 -14.94 -25.10
N CYS A 58 3.47 -15.69 -24.22
CA CYS A 58 3.96 -16.95 -23.65
C CYS A 58 3.36 -18.20 -24.32
N MET A 59 2.59 -18.03 -25.42
CA MET A 59 2.06 -19.11 -26.26
C MET A 59 2.66 -19.06 -27.66
#